data_AF-A0A5N6B134-F1
#
_entry.id   AF-A0A5N6B134-F1
#
_cell.length_a   1.000
_cell.length_b   1.000
_cell.length_c   1.000
_cell.angle_alpha   90.00
_cell.angle_beta   90.00
_cell.angle_gamma   90.00
#
_symmetry.space_group_name_H-M   'P 1'
#
loop_
_entity.id
_entity.type
_entity.pdbx_description
1 polymer ?
#
loop_
_entity_poly.entity_id
_entity_poly.type
_entity_poly.pdbx_seq_one_letter_code
_entity_poly.pdbx_strand_id
1 'polypeptide(L)'
;MVRALVFDVGETLIDETRIWSRWADRLGVPRLTFMGVLGGMAALDRSHREAFELIRPGIDLDAEMEAWRREDAGGLRENFDADDLYPDVRPGLAALREAGYDLVVAGNQPPQAYDALVAMDLPVDGIHTSAGWGVEKPDPAFFAKVAAVCGHEPGQILYVGDRLDNDVLPAARAGMRTALLRRGPWGYLHSERPDAARADLVADGLADLVHLVPTLG
;
A
#
# COMPACT_ATOMS: atom_id res chain seq x y z
N MET A 1 -23.01 4.72 6.93
CA MET A 1 -22.49 5.64 5.90
C MET A 1 -21.02 5.94 6.14
N VAL A 2 -20.20 5.65 5.13
CA VAL A 2 -18.77 5.99 5.08
C VAL A 2 -18.61 7.51 5.08
N ARG A 3 -17.62 8.02 5.82
CA ARG A 3 -17.25 9.43 5.95
C ARG A 3 -15.80 9.69 5.54
N ALA A 4 -14.91 8.72 5.78
CA ALA A 4 -13.51 8.83 5.45
C ALA A 4 -13.02 7.61 4.66
N LEU A 5 -12.08 7.85 3.74
CA LEU A 5 -11.34 6.80 3.04
C LEU A 5 -9.87 6.90 3.46
N VAL A 6 -9.29 5.74 3.78
CA VAL A 6 -7.88 5.63 4.17
C VAL A 6 -7.19 4.73 3.16
N PHE A 7 -6.17 5.25 2.49
CA PHE A 7 -5.44 4.55 1.44
C PHE A 7 -4.11 4.03 1.97
N ASP A 8 -3.82 2.76 1.73
CA ASP A 8 -2.44 2.27 1.77
C ASP A 8 -1.59 2.93 0.66
N VAL A 9 -0.29 2.65 0.64
CA VAL A 9 0.67 3.30 -0.27
C VAL A 9 1.09 2.38 -1.41
N GLY A 10 1.85 1.32 -1.12
CA GLY A 10 2.37 0.39 -2.14
C GLY A 10 1.24 -0.37 -2.82
N GLU A 11 1.25 -0.42 -4.14
CA GLU A 11 0.22 -1.03 -4.98
C GLU A 11 -1.22 -0.53 -4.72
N THR A 12 -1.37 0.57 -3.99
CA THR A 12 -2.64 1.29 -3.80
C THR A 12 -2.58 2.65 -4.44
N LEU A 13 -1.55 3.45 -4.12
CA LEU A 13 -1.27 4.74 -4.76
C LEU A 13 -0.04 4.65 -5.66
N ILE A 14 0.96 3.88 -5.24
CA ILE A 14 2.26 3.77 -5.90
C ILE A 14 2.35 2.45 -6.67
N ASP A 15 2.62 2.52 -7.98
CA ASP A 15 3.08 1.40 -8.79
C ASP A 15 4.55 1.13 -8.43
N GLU A 16 4.79 0.01 -7.74
CA GLU A 16 6.11 -0.33 -7.23
C GLU A 16 6.99 -0.97 -8.31
N THR A 17 6.55 -1.04 -9.57
CA THR A 17 7.31 -1.63 -10.69
C THR A 17 8.73 -1.05 -10.77
N ARG A 18 8.90 0.27 -10.61
CA ARG A 18 10.21 0.92 -10.65
C ARG A 18 11.06 0.54 -9.43
N ILE A 19 10.48 0.42 -8.24
CA ILE A 19 11.17 -0.02 -7.01
C ILE A 19 11.71 -1.44 -7.20
N TRP A 20 10.84 -2.37 -7.59
CA TRP A 20 11.22 -3.78 -7.75
C TRP A 20 12.15 -4.00 -8.94
N SER A 21 12.03 -3.20 -10.00
CA SER A 21 12.99 -3.20 -11.11
C SER A 21 14.38 -2.78 -10.68
N ARG A 22 14.50 -1.71 -9.85
CA ARG A 22 15.79 -1.27 -9.33
C ARG A 22 16.43 -2.32 -8.41
N TRP A 23 15.62 -3.03 -7.62
CA TRP A 23 16.10 -4.17 -6.83
C TRP A 23 16.63 -5.31 -7.70
N ALA A 24 15.93 -5.68 -8.76
CA ALA A 24 16.40 -6.70 -9.69
C ALA A 24 17.75 -6.29 -10.33
N ASP A 25 17.86 -5.03 -10.76
CA ASP A 25 19.07 -4.47 -11.33
C ASP A 25 20.23 -4.46 -10.31
N ARG A 26 19.97 -4.04 -9.05
CA ARG A 26 20.91 -4.06 -7.91
C ARG A 26 21.42 -5.47 -7.61
N LEU A 27 20.54 -6.47 -7.69
CA LEU A 27 20.88 -7.87 -7.43
C LEU A 27 21.58 -8.55 -8.62
N GLY A 28 21.52 -7.95 -9.81
CA GLY A 28 22.12 -8.49 -11.04
C GLY A 28 21.29 -9.61 -11.67
N VAL A 29 19.96 -9.59 -11.50
CA VAL A 29 19.05 -10.60 -12.05
C VAL A 29 18.02 -9.97 -13.00
N PRO A 30 17.49 -10.71 -13.99
CA PRO A 30 16.45 -10.18 -14.86
C PRO A 30 15.22 -9.74 -14.07
N ARG A 31 14.65 -8.58 -14.43
CA ARG A 31 13.42 -8.03 -13.80
C ARG A 31 12.26 -9.03 -13.80
N LEU A 32 12.05 -9.73 -14.92
CA LEU A 32 11.05 -10.80 -15.04
C LEU A 32 11.26 -11.89 -13.96
N THR A 33 12.50 -12.30 -13.72
CA THR A 33 12.82 -13.33 -12.72
C THR A 33 12.52 -12.83 -11.32
N PHE A 34 12.99 -11.63 -10.96
CA PHE A 34 12.75 -11.06 -9.63
C PHE A 34 11.26 -10.88 -9.33
N MET A 35 10.51 -10.31 -10.28
CA MET A 35 9.06 -10.13 -10.17
C MET A 35 8.31 -11.47 -10.09
N GLY A 36 8.73 -12.49 -10.85
CA GLY A 36 8.16 -13.83 -10.77
C GLY A 36 8.36 -14.47 -9.38
N VAL A 37 9.53 -14.28 -8.76
CA VAL A 37 9.80 -14.76 -7.39
C VAL A 37 8.94 -14.00 -6.37
N LEU A 38 8.81 -12.67 -6.50
CA LEU A 38 7.91 -11.87 -5.65
C LEU A 38 6.45 -12.33 -5.75
N GLY A 39 5.94 -12.55 -6.96
CA GLY A 39 4.60 -13.11 -7.18
C GLY A 39 4.45 -14.50 -6.55
N GLY A 40 5.51 -15.31 -6.57
CA GLY A 40 5.57 -16.57 -5.84
C GLY A 40 5.46 -16.40 -4.32
N MET A 41 6.07 -15.37 -3.74
CA MET A 41 5.93 -15.08 -2.31
C MET A 41 4.50 -14.69 -1.96
N ALA A 42 3.89 -13.83 -2.77
CA ALA A 42 2.49 -13.44 -2.64
C ALA A 42 1.52 -14.63 -2.75
N ALA A 43 1.74 -15.53 -3.72
CA ALA A 43 0.89 -16.71 -3.92
C ALA A 43 1.00 -17.74 -2.78
N LEU A 44 2.13 -17.78 -2.08
CA LEU A 44 2.45 -18.77 -1.05
C LEU A 44 2.34 -18.23 0.39
N ASP A 45 1.81 -17.02 0.58
CA ASP A 45 1.77 -16.34 1.89
C ASP A 45 3.13 -16.23 2.58
N ARG A 46 4.17 -16.01 1.78
CA ARG A 46 5.54 -15.82 2.23
C ARG A 46 5.89 -14.35 2.24
N SER A 47 6.83 -13.98 3.10
CA SER A 47 7.32 -12.61 3.14
C SER A 47 8.03 -12.26 1.83
N HIS A 48 7.82 -11.06 1.29
CA HIS A 48 8.59 -10.59 0.14
C HIS A 48 10.09 -10.58 0.43
N ARG A 49 10.52 -10.46 1.72
CA ARG A 49 11.93 -10.57 2.12
C ARG A 49 12.53 -11.92 1.75
N GLU A 50 11.75 -12.99 1.72
CA GLU A 50 12.22 -14.32 1.33
C GLU A 50 12.55 -14.39 -0.17
N ALA A 51 12.03 -13.50 -1.02
CA ALA A 51 12.44 -13.41 -2.42
C ALA A 51 13.93 -13.03 -2.54
N PHE A 52 14.42 -12.15 -1.66
CA PHE A 52 15.83 -11.76 -1.64
C PHE A 52 16.74 -12.93 -1.26
N GLU A 53 16.36 -13.68 -0.22
CA GLU A 53 17.11 -14.87 0.21
C GLU A 53 17.10 -15.98 -0.86
N LEU A 54 15.99 -16.17 -1.57
CA LEU A 54 15.92 -17.12 -2.69
C LEU A 54 16.83 -16.74 -3.86
N ILE A 55 16.94 -15.44 -4.15
CA ILE A 55 17.72 -14.93 -5.28
C ILE A 55 19.20 -14.83 -4.94
N ARG A 56 19.52 -14.41 -3.72
CA ARG A 56 20.88 -14.32 -3.19
C ARG A 56 20.92 -14.91 -1.77
N PRO A 57 21.16 -16.22 -1.63
CA PRO A 57 21.23 -16.87 -0.33
C PRO A 57 22.28 -16.22 0.60
N GLY A 58 21.90 -16.00 1.86
CA GLY A 58 22.72 -15.36 2.87
C GLY A 58 22.87 -13.84 2.71
N ILE A 59 22.00 -13.19 1.93
CA ILE A 59 22.03 -11.73 1.79
C ILE A 59 21.68 -11.05 3.12
N ASP A 60 22.53 -10.13 3.56
CA ASP A 60 22.17 -9.17 4.59
C ASP A 60 21.47 -7.98 3.89
N LEU A 61 20.13 -8.05 3.82
CA LEU A 61 19.33 -7.06 3.10
C LEU A 61 19.47 -5.66 3.73
N ASP A 62 19.57 -5.57 5.05
CA ASP A 62 19.68 -4.28 5.73
C ASP A 62 21.06 -3.65 5.46
N ALA A 63 22.14 -4.45 5.47
CA ALA A 63 23.47 -4.00 5.05
C ALA A 63 23.53 -3.60 3.57
N GLU A 64 22.81 -4.32 2.70
CA GLU A 64 22.72 -4.02 1.27
C GLU A 64 21.98 -2.69 1.03
N MET A 65 20.85 -2.46 1.72
CA MET A 65 20.10 -1.19 1.68
C MET A 65 20.97 -0.03 2.15
N GLU A 66 21.73 -0.23 3.22
CA GLU A 66 22.60 0.79 3.78
C GLU A 66 23.82 1.06 2.88
N ALA A 67 24.39 0.05 2.23
CA ALA A 67 25.38 0.24 1.17
C ALA A 67 24.82 1.04 -0.01
N TRP A 68 23.61 0.69 -0.46
CA TRP A 68 22.97 1.37 -1.58
C TRP A 68 22.67 2.85 -1.27
N ARG A 69 22.25 3.16 -0.04
CA ARG A 69 22.08 4.55 0.42
C ARG A 69 23.36 5.36 0.37
N ARG A 70 24.52 4.78 0.71
CA ARG A 70 25.81 5.46 0.60
C ARG A 70 26.25 5.68 -0.84
N GLU A 71 26.01 4.69 -1.70
CA GLU A 71 26.41 4.73 -3.12
C GLU A 71 25.60 5.76 -3.92
N ASP A 72 24.31 5.89 -3.61
CA ASP A 72 23.37 6.71 -4.39
C ASP A 72 22.48 7.54 -3.47
N ALA A 73 23.05 8.39 -2.60
CA ALA A 73 22.29 9.10 -1.55
C ALA A 73 21.10 9.94 -2.05
N GLY A 74 21.17 10.47 -3.28
CA GLY A 74 20.11 11.27 -3.89
C GLY A 74 19.12 10.49 -4.76
N GLY A 75 19.38 9.23 -5.06
CA GLY A 75 18.50 8.42 -5.89
C GLY A 75 17.30 7.85 -5.15
N LEU A 76 16.35 7.32 -5.93
CA LEU A 76 15.15 6.72 -5.39
C LEU A 76 15.44 5.38 -4.70
N ARG A 77 16.33 4.53 -5.24
CA ARG A 77 16.68 3.22 -4.63
C ARG A 77 15.43 2.41 -4.26
N GLU A 78 15.15 2.21 -2.97
CA GLU A 78 13.94 1.57 -2.43
C GLU A 78 12.73 2.53 -2.24
N ASN A 79 12.90 3.82 -2.50
CA ASN A 79 11.90 4.89 -2.41
C ASN A 79 11.19 5.14 -3.75
N PHE A 80 10.24 6.09 -3.77
CA PHE A 80 9.40 6.43 -4.92
C PHE A 80 9.18 7.94 -5.05
N ASP A 81 8.65 8.38 -6.20
CA ASP A 81 8.24 9.76 -6.47
C ASP A 81 6.89 9.84 -7.19
N ALA A 82 6.49 11.04 -7.60
CA ALA A 82 5.20 11.28 -8.24
C ALA A 82 5.02 10.54 -9.58
N ASP A 83 6.12 10.15 -10.23
CA ASP A 83 6.08 9.38 -11.49
C ASP A 83 5.72 7.91 -11.25
N ASP A 84 5.79 7.45 -9.99
CA ASP A 84 5.35 6.11 -9.59
C ASP A 84 3.85 6.08 -9.22
N LEU A 85 3.11 7.19 -9.30
CA LEU A 85 1.68 7.16 -9.03
C LEU A 85 0.92 6.41 -10.12
N TYR A 86 -0.04 5.56 -9.72
CA TYR A 86 -1.01 5.02 -10.65
C TYR A 86 -1.78 6.17 -11.36
N PRO A 87 -2.06 6.09 -12.67
CA PRO A 87 -2.62 7.22 -13.44
C PRO A 87 -3.94 7.77 -12.93
N ASP A 88 -4.74 6.94 -12.26
CA ASP A 88 -6.05 7.30 -11.73
C ASP A 88 -6.02 7.86 -10.30
N VAL A 89 -4.86 7.91 -9.63
CA VAL A 89 -4.77 8.31 -8.22
C VAL A 89 -5.18 9.76 -8.02
N ARG A 90 -4.57 10.69 -8.76
CA ARG A 90 -4.92 12.11 -8.64
C ARG A 90 -6.38 12.41 -9.01
N PRO A 91 -6.91 11.97 -10.16
CA PRO A 91 -8.32 12.22 -10.50
C PRO A 91 -9.28 11.48 -9.55
N GLY A 92 -8.95 10.27 -9.10
CA GLY A 92 -9.76 9.51 -8.17
C GLY A 92 -9.87 10.17 -6.79
N LEU A 93 -8.74 10.58 -6.21
CA LEU A 93 -8.74 11.33 -4.95
C LEU A 93 -9.49 12.66 -5.07
N ALA A 94 -9.30 13.40 -6.18
CA ALA A 94 -10.04 14.64 -6.41
C ALA A 94 -11.56 14.41 -6.44
N ALA A 95 -12.03 13.40 -7.18
CA ALA A 95 -13.45 13.07 -7.28
C ALA A 95 -14.04 12.61 -5.92
N LEU A 96 -13.29 11.83 -5.14
CA LEU A 96 -13.72 11.40 -3.80
C LEU A 96 -13.80 12.59 -2.84
N ARG A 97 -12.86 13.54 -2.92
CA ARG A 97 -12.90 14.78 -2.15
C ARG A 97 -14.10 15.65 -2.55
N GLU A 98 -14.37 15.80 -3.85
CA GLU A 98 -15.54 16.52 -4.36
C GLU A 98 -16.86 15.88 -3.92
N ALA A 99 -16.88 14.55 -3.75
CA ALA A 99 -18.00 13.82 -3.18
C ALA A 99 -18.17 14.01 -1.65
N GLY A 100 -17.24 14.73 -1.00
CA GLY A 100 -17.34 15.13 0.41
C GLY A 100 -16.78 14.12 1.40
N TYR A 101 -15.87 13.23 0.97
CA TYR A 101 -15.16 12.32 1.87
C TYR A 101 -13.87 12.96 2.41
N ASP A 102 -13.56 12.66 3.67
CA ASP A 102 -12.24 12.92 4.23
C ASP A 102 -11.26 11.86 3.71
N LEU A 103 -10.08 12.26 3.23
CA LEU A 103 -9.13 11.36 2.59
C LEU A 103 -7.82 11.33 3.37
N VAL A 104 -7.36 10.16 3.76
CA VAL A 104 -6.11 9.99 4.52
C VAL A 104 -5.23 8.94 3.85
N VAL A 105 -3.92 9.16 3.82
CA VAL A 105 -2.93 8.14 3.46
C VAL A 105 -2.35 7.57 4.74
N ALA A 106 -2.41 6.26 4.92
CA ALA A 106 -1.81 5.57 6.07
C ALA A 106 -1.36 4.16 5.69
N GLY A 107 -0.05 3.91 5.69
CA GLY A 107 0.51 2.61 5.27
C GLY A 107 1.81 2.22 5.98
N ASN A 108 2.24 0.96 5.78
CA ASN A 108 3.53 0.49 6.25
C ASN A 108 4.62 1.05 5.34
N GLN A 109 5.40 2.01 5.82
CA GLN A 109 6.37 2.72 5.00
C GLN A 109 7.60 3.13 5.83
N PRO A 110 8.81 3.12 5.23
CA PRO A 110 10.02 3.56 5.91
C PRO A 110 10.02 5.09 6.11
N PRO A 111 10.89 5.64 6.98
CA PRO A 111 10.90 7.07 7.30
C PRO A 111 10.94 8.00 6.08
N GLN A 112 11.75 7.68 5.07
CA GLN A 112 11.94 8.51 3.87
C GLN A 112 10.71 8.62 2.95
N ALA A 113 9.76 7.69 3.07
CA ALA A 113 8.56 7.70 2.23
C ALA A 113 7.60 8.85 2.60
N TYR A 114 7.64 9.33 3.84
CA TYR A 114 6.78 10.42 4.30
C TYR A 114 7.05 11.70 3.50
N ASP A 115 8.31 12.12 3.41
CA ASP A 115 8.69 13.33 2.68
C ASP A 115 8.37 13.23 1.19
N ALA A 116 8.53 12.02 0.62
CA ALA A 116 8.14 11.75 -0.77
C ALA A 116 6.64 11.92 -1.00
N LEU A 117 5.80 11.35 -0.14
CA LEU A 117 4.34 11.48 -0.22
C LEU A 117 3.87 12.93 -0.03
N VAL A 118 4.49 13.68 0.90
CA VAL A 118 4.20 15.11 1.09
C VAL A 118 4.58 15.90 -0.15
N ALA A 119 5.74 15.63 -0.76
CA ALA A 119 6.19 16.32 -1.97
C ALA A 119 5.29 16.08 -3.19
N MET A 120 4.47 15.04 -3.19
CA MET A 120 3.51 14.76 -4.28
C MET A 120 2.30 15.70 -4.27
N ASP A 121 2.03 16.41 -3.17
CA ASP A 121 0.89 17.33 -3.04
C ASP A 121 -0.44 16.68 -3.49
N LEU A 122 -0.73 15.50 -2.92
CA LEU A 122 -1.98 14.78 -3.19
C LEU A 122 -3.15 15.47 -2.46
N PRO A 123 -4.38 15.45 -3.01
CA PRO A 123 -5.54 16.12 -2.42
C PRO A 123 -6.13 15.33 -1.24
N VAL A 124 -5.32 15.13 -0.20
CA VAL A 124 -5.65 14.37 1.03
C VAL A 124 -5.54 15.27 2.26
N ASP A 125 -6.29 14.94 3.31
CA ASP A 125 -6.37 15.68 4.56
C ASP A 125 -5.27 15.29 5.56
N GLY A 126 -4.63 14.14 5.35
CA GLY A 126 -3.53 13.67 6.19
C GLY A 126 -2.68 12.59 5.54
N ILE A 127 -1.39 12.57 5.88
CA ILE A 127 -0.43 11.54 5.48
C ILE A 127 0.23 11.00 6.74
N HIS A 128 0.22 9.69 6.90
CA HIS A 128 0.79 8.98 8.03
C HIS A 128 1.51 7.71 7.58
N THR A 129 2.56 7.33 8.31
CA THR A 129 3.34 6.12 8.02
C THR A 129 3.52 5.31 9.30
N SER A 130 3.68 3.99 9.16
CA SER A 130 3.99 3.12 10.29
C SER A 130 5.26 3.58 11.04
N ALA A 131 6.29 4.02 10.31
CA ALA A 131 7.51 4.58 10.90
C ALA A 131 7.22 5.82 11.77
N GLY A 132 6.38 6.74 11.30
CA GLY A 132 5.98 7.91 12.08
C GLY A 132 5.15 7.56 13.32
N TRP A 133 4.42 6.45 13.28
CA TRP A 133 3.59 5.98 14.39
C TRP A 133 4.27 4.98 15.32
N GLY A 134 5.38 4.36 14.93
CA GLY A 134 6.03 3.29 15.70
C GLY A 134 5.19 2.01 15.83
N VAL A 135 4.19 1.83 14.97
CA VAL A 135 3.34 0.64 14.89
C VAL A 135 2.99 0.39 13.43
N GLU A 136 2.95 -0.87 13.03
CA GLU A 136 2.70 -1.29 11.64
C GLU A 136 1.54 -2.25 11.54
N LYS A 137 0.90 -2.29 10.37
CA LYS A 137 -0.03 -3.35 10.00
C LYS A 137 0.69 -4.70 10.04
N PRO A 138 0.02 -5.78 10.49
CA PRO A 138 -1.41 -5.89 10.78
C PRO A 138 -1.79 -5.64 12.25
N ASP A 139 -0.96 -4.96 13.05
CA ASP A 139 -1.23 -4.69 14.46
C ASP A 139 -2.52 -3.87 14.63
N PRO A 140 -3.48 -4.30 15.48
CA PRO A 140 -4.70 -3.54 15.77
C PRO A 140 -4.46 -2.09 16.21
N ALA A 141 -3.34 -1.80 16.88
CA ALA A 141 -2.99 -0.45 17.28
C ALA A 141 -2.70 0.49 16.10
N PHE A 142 -2.31 -0.04 14.92
CA PHE A 142 -2.25 0.76 13.70
C PHE A 142 -3.64 1.28 13.30
N PHE A 143 -4.64 0.41 13.26
CA PHE A 143 -6.00 0.76 12.88
C PHE A 143 -6.69 1.64 13.92
N ALA A 144 -6.36 1.49 15.20
CA ALA A 144 -6.78 2.42 16.24
C ALA A 144 -6.24 3.84 15.99
N LYS A 145 -4.99 3.98 15.54
CA LYS A 145 -4.42 5.29 15.15
C LYS A 145 -5.09 5.85 13.91
N VAL A 146 -5.38 5.02 12.91
CA VAL A 146 -6.16 5.42 11.73
C VAL A 146 -7.51 6.02 12.15
N ALA A 147 -8.27 5.34 13.01
CA ALA A 147 -9.55 5.86 13.50
C ALA A 147 -9.39 7.19 14.24
N ALA A 148 -8.35 7.31 15.07
CA ALA A 148 -8.07 8.52 15.83
C ALA A 148 -7.74 9.73 14.93
N VAL A 149 -6.94 9.57 13.87
CA VAL A 149 -6.60 10.67 12.96
C VAL A 149 -7.73 11.04 12.00
N CYS A 150 -8.56 10.07 11.59
CA CYS A 150 -9.75 10.35 10.81
C CYS A 150 -10.83 11.06 11.65
N GLY A 151 -10.86 10.86 12.97
CA GLY A 151 -11.88 11.46 13.84
C GLY A 151 -13.28 10.88 13.65
N HIS A 152 -13.37 9.65 13.11
CA HIS A 152 -14.63 8.94 12.84
C HIS A 152 -14.64 7.57 13.53
N GLU A 153 -15.83 7.03 13.79
CA GLU A 153 -15.98 5.67 14.27
C GLU A 153 -15.48 4.67 13.21
N PRO A 154 -14.89 3.51 13.58
CA PRO A 154 -14.33 2.56 12.62
C PRO A 154 -15.28 2.20 11.48
N GLY A 155 -16.57 1.94 11.77
CA GLY A 155 -17.57 1.58 10.75
C GLY A 155 -17.92 2.69 9.74
N GLN A 156 -17.41 3.91 9.95
CA GLN A 156 -17.53 5.05 9.02
C GLN A 156 -16.26 5.24 8.18
N ILE A 157 -15.23 4.43 8.39
CA ILE A 157 -13.96 4.50 7.68
C ILE A 157 -13.89 3.33 6.69
N LEU A 158 -13.55 3.64 5.44
CA LEU A 158 -13.22 2.64 4.43
C LEU A 158 -11.70 2.57 4.30
N TYR A 159 -11.09 1.47 4.74
CA TYR A 159 -9.68 1.19 4.51
C TYR A 159 -9.49 0.53 3.13
N VAL A 160 -8.66 1.12 2.30
CA VAL A 160 -8.40 0.74 0.91
C VAL A 160 -6.97 0.24 0.78
N GLY A 161 -6.79 -1.01 0.33
CA GLY A 161 -5.48 -1.62 0.13
C GLY A 161 -5.52 -2.78 -0.86
N ASP A 162 -4.37 -3.33 -1.24
CA ASP A 162 -4.25 -4.45 -2.17
C ASP A 162 -4.03 -5.80 -1.45
N ARG A 163 -3.78 -5.80 -0.14
CA ARG A 163 -3.46 -7.02 0.61
C ARG A 163 -4.55 -7.46 1.57
N LEU A 164 -5.07 -8.67 1.38
CA LEU A 164 -5.96 -9.30 2.37
C LEU A 164 -5.33 -9.43 3.77
N ASP A 165 -4.10 -9.93 3.86
CA ASP A 165 -3.44 -10.23 5.13
C ASP A 165 -3.04 -8.99 5.93
N ASN A 166 -2.68 -7.91 5.23
CA ASN A 166 -2.14 -6.70 5.85
C ASN A 166 -3.14 -5.53 5.91
N ASP A 167 -4.08 -5.43 4.97
CA ASP A 167 -5.01 -4.31 4.86
C ASP A 167 -6.43 -4.72 5.21
N VAL A 168 -7.03 -5.58 4.39
CA VAL A 168 -8.48 -5.85 4.43
C VAL A 168 -8.88 -6.59 5.69
N LEU A 169 -8.31 -7.78 5.93
CA LEU A 169 -8.71 -8.60 7.08
C LEU A 169 -8.43 -7.93 8.43
N PRO A 170 -7.28 -7.27 8.67
CA PRO A 170 -7.05 -6.58 9.92
C PRO A 170 -7.88 -5.29 10.07
N ALA A 171 -8.12 -4.52 9.01
CA ALA A 171 -9.04 -3.36 9.07
C ALA A 171 -10.47 -3.79 9.41
N ALA A 172 -10.96 -4.86 8.79
CA ALA A 172 -12.27 -5.43 9.10
C ALA A 172 -12.37 -5.91 10.56
N ARG A 173 -11.31 -6.54 11.10
CA ARG A 173 -11.23 -6.92 12.52
C ARG A 173 -11.25 -5.70 13.45
N ALA A 174 -10.74 -4.56 13.01
CA ALA A 174 -10.81 -3.29 13.73
C ALA A 174 -12.18 -2.58 13.60
N GLY A 175 -13.14 -3.18 12.88
CA GLY A 175 -14.50 -2.66 12.70
C GLY A 175 -14.64 -1.67 11.54
N MET A 176 -13.63 -1.55 10.67
CA MET A 176 -13.69 -0.68 9.49
C MET A 176 -14.41 -1.36 8.32
N ARG A 177 -14.94 -0.54 7.41
CA ARG A 177 -15.28 -1.00 6.06
C ARG A 177 -13.98 -1.18 5.26
N THR A 178 -14.00 -2.06 4.26
CA THR A 178 -12.79 -2.41 3.51
C THR A 178 -13.00 -2.51 2.01
N ALA A 179 -12.02 -2.01 1.25
CA ALA A 179 -11.95 -2.19 -0.19
C ALA A 179 -10.63 -2.89 -0.56
N LEU A 180 -10.73 -4.01 -1.28
CA LEU A 180 -9.60 -4.69 -1.89
C LEU A 180 -9.39 -4.15 -3.31
N LEU A 181 -8.21 -3.60 -3.59
CA LEU A 181 -7.82 -3.23 -4.94
C LEU A 181 -7.13 -4.41 -5.64
N ARG A 182 -7.53 -4.67 -6.89
CA ARG A 182 -6.83 -5.62 -7.79
C ARG A 182 -5.65 -4.92 -8.46
N ARG A 183 -4.64 -4.58 -7.66
CA ARG A 183 -3.39 -3.93 -8.07
C ARG A 183 -2.19 -4.72 -7.59
N GLY A 184 -1.10 -4.61 -8.33
CA GLY A 184 0.11 -5.37 -8.06
C GLY A 184 -0.09 -6.89 -8.03
N PRO A 185 0.97 -7.66 -7.73
CA PRO A 185 0.86 -9.11 -7.65
C PRO A 185 -0.04 -9.55 -6.48
N TRP A 186 -0.03 -8.86 -5.34
CA TRP A 186 -0.86 -9.22 -4.18
C TRP A 186 -2.34 -9.01 -4.45
N GLY A 187 -2.77 -7.84 -4.94
CA GLY A 187 -4.18 -7.57 -5.21
C GLY A 187 -4.83 -8.59 -6.14
N TYR A 188 -4.17 -8.94 -7.25
CA TYR A 188 -4.67 -9.97 -8.17
C TYR A 188 -4.68 -11.38 -7.57
N LEU A 189 -3.62 -11.78 -6.86
CA LEU A 189 -3.56 -13.13 -6.27
C LEU A 189 -4.48 -13.29 -5.06
N HIS A 190 -4.64 -12.22 -4.28
CA HIS A 190 -5.47 -12.22 -3.09
C HIS A 190 -6.95 -12.11 -3.44
N SER A 191 -7.33 -11.43 -4.54
CA SER A 191 -8.74 -11.37 -4.98
C SER A 191 -9.33 -12.72 -5.36
N GLU A 192 -8.49 -13.69 -5.75
CA GLU A 192 -8.92 -15.05 -6.07
C GLU A 192 -9.09 -15.95 -4.84
N ARG A 193 -8.75 -15.46 -3.64
CA ARG A 193 -8.87 -16.23 -2.40
C ARG A 193 -10.31 -16.19 -1.87
N PRO A 194 -10.80 -17.25 -1.21
CA PRO A 194 -12.13 -17.24 -0.58
C PRO A 194 -12.33 -16.07 0.41
N ASP A 195 -11.27 -15.68 1.11
CA ASP A 195 -11.29 -14.57 2.06
C ASP A 195 -11.51 -13.19 1.41
N ALA A 196 -11.35 -13.06 0.08
CA ALA A 196 -11.68 -11.83 -0.63
C ALA A 196 -13.17 -11.46 -0.51
N ALA A 197 -14.05 -12.45 -0.34
CA ALA A 197 -15.47 -12.23 -0.08
C ALA A 197 -15.76 -11.51 1.26
N ARG A 198 -14.74 -11.31 2.11
CA ARG A 198 -14.83 -10.55 3.36
C ARG A 198 -14.55 -9.05 3.16
N ALA A 199 -14.01 -8.65 2.01
CA ALA A 199 -13.94 -7.24 1.65
C ALA A 199 -15.36 -6.71 1.37
N ASP A 200 -15.66 -5.47 1.77
CA ASP A 200 -16.94 -4.86 1.43
C ASP A 200 -17.02 -4.50 -0.06
N LEU A 201 -15.88 -4.12 -0.64
CA LEU A 201 -15.73 -3.79 -2.05
C LEU A 201 -14.49 -4.48 -2.64
N VAL A 202 -14.58 -4.80 -3.93
CA VAL A 202 -13.43 -5.13 -4.78
C VAL A 202 -13.44 -4.19 -5.97
N ALA A 203 -12.31 -3.58 -6.28
CA ALA A 203 -12.17 -2.57 -7.33
C ALA A 203 -10.85 -2.72 -8.09
N ASP A 204 -10.77 -2.21 -9.31
CA ASP A 204 -9.53 -2.18 -10.09
C ASP A 204 -8.74 -0.87 -9.86
N GLY A 205 -9.42 0.17 -9.37
CA GLY A 205 -8.77 1.41 -9.00
C GLY A 205 -9.60 2.40 -8.21
N LEU A 206 -9.02 3.57 -7.98
CA LEU A 206 -9.65 4.65 -7.21
C LEU A 206 -10.83 5.25 -7.98
N ALA A 207 -10.79 5.23 -9.31
CA ALA A 207 -11.92 5.66 -10.13
C ALA A 207 -13.20 4.85 -9.86
N ASP A 208 -13.08 3.54 -9.64
CA ASP A 208 -14.23 2.69 -9.33
C ASP A 208 -14.82 3.01 -7.95
N LEU A 209 -13.98 3.37 -6.99
CA LEU A 209 -14.41 3.69 -5.62
C LEU A 209 -15.41 4.86 -5.59
N VAL A 210 -15.26 5.84 -6.49
CA VAL A 210 -16.22 6.96 -6.62
C VAL A 210 -17.66 6.46 -6.80
N HIS A 211 -17.83 5.36 -7.52
CA HIS A 211 -19.14 4.77 -7.81
C HIS A 211 -19.55 3.69 -6.81
N LEU A 212 -18.57 2.98 -6.24
CA LEU A 212 -18.81 1.85 -5.35
C LEU A 212 -19.06 2.25 -3.89
N VAL A 213 -18.36 3.25 -3.36
CA VAL A 213 -18.50 3.66 -1.95
C VAL A 213 -19.94 4.06 -1.57
N PRO A 214 -20.70 4.79 -2.41
CA PRO A 214 -22.10 5.11 -2.12
C PRO A 214 -23.00 3.89 -1.92
N THR A 215 -22.61 2.70 -2.40
CA THR A 215 -23.40 1.47 -2.24
C THR A 215 -23.30 0.86 -0.84
N LEU A 216 -22.35 1.32 0.00
CA LEU A 216 -22.06 0.73 1.30
C LEU A 216 -23.04 1.11 2.43
N GLY A 217 -23.97 2.04 2.19
CA GLY A 217 -25.01 2.48 3.17
C GLY A 217 -24.47 3.35 4.29
#